data_AF-A0A223B180-F1
#
_entry.id   AF-A0A223B180-F1
#
_cell.length_a   1.000
_cell.length_b   1.000
_cell.length_c   1.000
_cell.angle_alpha   90.00
_cell.angle_beta   90.00
_cell.angle_gamma   90.00
#
_symmetry.space_group_name_H-M   'P 1'
#
loop_
_entity.id
_entity.type
_entity.pdbx_description
1 polymer ?
#
loop_
_entity_poly.entity_id
_entity_poly.type
_entity_poly.pdbx_seq_one_letter_code
_entity_poly.pdbx_strand_id
1 'polypeptide(L)'
;MANLSKIKREKMLAFLEKLKVQNNDDENIRAITEIENALNEKKYGLVWEEHSEKVDEMLEHNIPIFVEEEERKVIANENEAYNFLLEGDNLHSLKLLEKTHKGKIDVIYIDPPYNTGNKDFIYDDSFVDKTDGYAHSKWLSFMEKRFIITRELLSNEGVIFISIDDNEQAQLKLLCDSVFGEDNFIGQLHWKRKKQPSYLHGNIASVMEYISVYGKNRNFSPKLSIETTSDSTTRVDNASNQESERLIKAGIRAKLDSSIKFIKKGTYKNKTMSTEFLDDVQISEGRTLNKFRAIARYRDSQERIDLFCNEDALFITKNFGFRRDKLKLEQEKKKAITDLLLDWGDNQDAEKEFKKVVSTNKFSYPKPVKLLCNIFKSFGNKNVTILDFFAGFRVIIMTQANSQVNTRVLELLPKFKIKKMNSWCAV
;
A
#
# COMPACT_ATOMS: atom_id res chain seq x y z
N MET A 1 19.97 19.48 21.55
CA MET A 1 18.99 18.48 22.03
C MET A 1 19.74 17.39 22.77
N ALA A 2 19.16 16.86 23.84
CA ALA A 2 19.80 15.84 24.67
C ALA A 2 19.40 14.43 24.18
N ASN A 3 20.36 13.51 24.06
CA ASN A 3 20.11 12.10 23.68
C ASN A 3 19.46 11.37 24.87
N LEU A 4 18.15 11.12 24.78
CA LEU A 4 17.36 10.60 25.89
C LEU A 4 17.65 9.14 26.19
N SER A 5 17.88 8.31 25.17
CA SER A 5 18.24 6.90 25.34
C SER A 5 19.55 6.75 26.11
N LYS A 6 20.56 7.55 25.75
CA LYS A 6 21.84 7.58 26.46
C LYS A 6 21.69 8.08 27.88
N ILE A 7 20.94 9.17 28.09
CA ILE A 7 20.70 9.71 29.44
C ILE A 7 19.95 8.70 30.32
N LYS A 8 18.91 8.04 29.80
CA LYS A 8 18.18 6.98 30.53
C LYS A 8 19.12 5.82 30.85
N ARG A 9 19.93 5.36 29.89
CA ARG A 9 20.91 4.28 30.09
C ARG A 9 21.93 4.65 31.16
N GLU A 10 22.53 5.83 31.08
CA GLU A 10 23.51 6.32 32.06
C GLU A 10 22.90 6.46 33.45
N LYS A 11 21.66 6.97 33.56
CA LYS A 11 20.92 7.02 34.83
C LYS A 11 20.66 5.63 35.40
N MET A 12 20.25 4.66 34.57
CA MET A 12 20.03 3.28 35.00
C MET A 12 21.34 2.60 35.43
N LEU A 13 22.43 2.77 34.68
CA LEU A 13 23.74 2.24 35.06
C LEU A 13 24.23 2.85 36.39
N ALA A 14 24.10 4.17 36.55
CA ALA A 14 24.46 4.83 37.81
C ALA A 14 23.58 4.37 38.99
N PHE A 15 22.31 4.04 38.74
CA PHE A 15 21.42 3.47 39.75
C PHE A 15 21.80 2.02 40.10
N LEU A 16 22.15 1.19 39.11
CA LEU A 16 22.63 -0.18 39.34
C LEU A 16 23.94 -0.20 40.14
N GLU A 17 24.86 0.74 39.88
CA GLU A 17 26.08 0.89 40.70
C GLU A 17 25.77 1.24 42.16
N LYS A 18 24.81 2.14 42.41
CA LYS A 18 24.35 2.41 43.79
C LYS A 18 23.75 1.18 44.45
N LEU A 19 22.99 0.37 43.69
CA LEU A 19 22.43 -0.89 44.19
C LEU A 19 23.52 -1.91 44.50
N LYS A 20 24.59 -2.02 43.70
CA LYS A 20 25.74 -2.90 44.03
C LYS A 20 26.42 -2.50 45.33
N VAL A 21 26.57 -1.21 45.60
CA VAL A 21 27.20 -0.72 46.84
C VAL A 21 26.31 -0.98 48.07
N GLN A 22 24.99 -0.98 47.91
CA GLN A 22 24.06 -1.23 49.01
C GLN A 22 23.80 -2.72 49.29
N ASN A 23 24.08 -3.60 48.33
CA ASN A 23 23.85 -5.04 48.45
C ASN A 23 25.18 -5.79 48.54
N ASN A 24 25.42 -6.46 49.67
CA ASN A 24 26.65 -7.24 49.93
C ASN A 24 26.49 -8.74 49.71
N ASP A 25 25.36 -9.18 49.16
CA ASP A 25 25.09 -10.58 48.90
C ASP A 25 25.46 -10.94 47.46
N ASP A 26 26.21 -12.03 47.30
CA ASP A 26 26.77 -12.45 46.00
C ASP A 26 25.67 -12.73 44.97
N GLU A 27 24.50 -13.21 45.41
CA GLU A 27 23.36 -13.47 44.53
C GLU A 27 22.78 -12.17 43.96
N ASN A 28 22.61 -11.15 44.80
CA ASN A 28 22.15 -9.82 44.38
C ASN A 28 23.15 -9.12 43.46
N ILE A 29 24.45 -9.19 43.76
CA ILE A 29 25.49 -8.61 42.88
C ILE A 29 25.47 -9.30 41.51
N ARG A 30 25.29 -10.62 41.46
CA ARG A 30 25.19 -11.37 40.21
C ARG A 30 23.97 -10.98 39.39
N ALA A 31 22.80 -10.87 40.01
CA ALA A 31 21.57 -10.41 39.36
C ALA A 31 21.71 -8.98 38.80
N ILE A 32 22.31 -8.06 39.56
CA ILE A 32 22.56 -6.68 39.10
C ILE A 32 23.51 -6.67 37.90
N THR A 33 24.55 -7.52 37.91
CA THR A 33 25.51 -7.65 36.81
C THR A 33 24.87 -8.24 35.55
N GLU A 34 23.94 -9.18 35.68
CA GLU A 34 23.16 -9.70 34.56
C GLU A 34 22.25 -8.62 33.94
N ILE A 35 21.59 -7.79 34.76
CA ILE A 35 20.79 -6.66 34.29
C ILE A 35 21.69 -5.64 33.55
N GLU A 36 22.87 -5.36 34.08
CA GLU A 36 23.84 -4.48 33.44
C GLU A 36 24.33 -5.04 32.09
N ASN A 37 24.63 -6.33 32.03
CA ASN A 37 24.99 -7.01 30.79
C ASN A 37 23.86 -6.97 29.77
N ALA A 38 22.61 -7.21 30.17
CA ALA A 38 21.43 -7.13 29.31
C ALA A 38 21.17 -5.69 28.81
N LEU A 39 21.50 -4.67 29.61
CA LEU A 39 21.43 -3.26 29.19
C LEU A 39 22.54 -2.88 28.20
N ASN A 40 23.67 -3.59 28.26
CA ASN A 40 24.80 -3.42 27.35
C ASN A 40 24.76 -4.39 26.15
N GLU A 41 23.89 -5.41 26.18
CA GLU A 41 23.72 -6.35 25.09
C GLU A 41 23.25 -5.65 23.83
N LYS A 42 23.91 -5.98 22.71
CA LYS A 42 23.51 -5.49 21.40
C LYS A 42 22.22 -6.21 21.00
N LYS A 43 21.10 -5.49 21.03
CA LYS A 43 19.86 -5.97 20.44
C LYS A 43 20.06 -6.14 18.94
N TYR A 44 19.78 -7.34 18.42
CA TYR A 44 19.70 -7.56 16.98
C TYR A 44 18.46 -6.84 16.44
N GLY A 45 18.64 -5.90 15.52
CA GLY A 45 17.55 -5.08 14.97
C GLY A 45 17.95 -3.63 14.75
N LEU A 46 16.96 -2.78 14.44
CA LEU A 46 17.14 -1.34 14.31
C LEU A 46 17.23 -0.71 15.71
N VAL A 47 18.35 -0.06 16.03
CA VAL A 47 18.54 0.70 17.26
C VAL A 47 18.92 2.12 16.87
N TRP A 48 18.20 3.09 17.42
CA TRP A 48 18.48 4.51 17.20
C TRP A 48 18.39 5.28 18.52
N GLU A 49 18.89 6.51 18.51
CA GLU A 49 18.80 7.40 19.66
C GLU A 49 17.42 8.06 19.69
N GLU A 50 16.70 7.93 20.81
CA GLU A 50 15.43 8.62 21.00
C GLU A 50 15.68 10.13 21.14
N HIS A 51 14.94 10.89 20.34
CA HIS A 51 14.86 12.35 20.42
C HIS A 51 13.43 12.78 20.79
N SER A 52 13.30 13.73 21.72
CA SER A 52 12.03 14.42 22.00
C SER A 52 11.82 15.58 21.03
N GLU A 53 10.57 15.86 20.71
CA GLU A 53 10.12 17.07 20.00
C GLU A 53 9.52 18.04 21.04
N LYS A 54 9.54 19.35 20.79
CA LYS A 54 8.83 20.34 21.64
C LYS A 54 7.36 19.99 21.86
N VAL A 55 6.76 19.41 20.82
CA VAL A 55 5.38 18.93 20.78
C VAL A 55 5.14 17.87 21.86
N ASP A 56 6.12 17.03 22.18
CA ASP A 56 6.04 16.04 23.26
C ASP A 56 5.99 16.69 24.63
N GLU A 57 6.88 17.66 24.89
CA GLU A 57 6.94 18.39 26.15
C GLU A 57 5.63 19.14 26.41
N MET A 58 5.05 19.72 25.35
CA MET A 58 3.75 20.39 25.45
C MET A 58 2.63 19.42 25.85
N LEU A 59 2.65 18.17 25.39
CA LEU A 59 1.61 17.18 25.65
C LEU A 59 1.65 16.60 27.06
N GLU A 60 2.77 16.76 27.79
CA GLU A 60 2.85 16.34 29.19
C GLU A 60 1.99 17.22 30.10
N HIS A 61 1.79 18.48 29.71
CA HIS A 61 1.10 19.48 30.54
C HIS A 61 -0.17 20.03 29.91
N ASN A 62 -0.40 19.81 28.61
CA ASN A 62 -1.53 20.38 27.88
C ASN A 62 -2.31 19.30 27.12
N ILE A 63 -3.64 19.44 27.11
CA ILE A 63 -4.53 18.58 26.31
C ILE A 63 -4.99 19.41 25.10
N PRO A 64 -4.54 19.07 23.87
CA PRO A 64 -4.98 19.81 22.69
C PRO A 64 -6.48 19.61 22.47
N ILE A 65 -7.13 20.58 21.83
CA ILE A 65 -8.55 20.50 21.46
C ILE A 65 -8.71 20.95 20.01
N PHE A 66 -9.68 20.37 19.29
CA PHE A 66 -10.08 20.87 17.99
C PHE A 66 -11.09 21.98 18.16
N VAL A 67 -10.89 23.08 17.43
CA VAL A 67 -11.82 24.21 17.34
C VAL A 67 -12.29 24.29 15.89
N GLU A 68 -13.61 24.35 15.69
CA GLU A 68 -14.18 24.51 14.35
C GLU A 68 -14.05 25.96 13.88
N GLU A 69 -13.52 26.13 12.68
CA GLU A 69 -13.39 27.42 12.01
C GLU A 69 -14.51 27.56 10.95
N GLU A 70 -15.69 28.01 11.39
CA GLU A 70 -16.90 28.08 10.55
C GLU A 70 -16.70 28.91 9.26
N GLU A 71 -15.85 29.96 9.30
CA GLU A 71 -15.55 30.79 8.12
C GLU A 71 -14.82 30.01 7.00
N ARG A 72 -14.17 28.89 7.32
CA ARG A 72 -13.41 28.06 6.36
C ARG A 72 -14.19 26.84 5.89
N LYS A 73 -15.44 26.68 6.34
CA LYS A 73 -16.31 25.57 5.96
C LYS A 73 -16.68 25.66 4.47
N VAL A 74 -16.49 24.56 3.76
CA VAL A 74 -16.83 24.46 2.34
C VAL A 74 -17.98 23.48 2.18
N ILE A 75 -19.14 23.99 1.78
CA ILE A 75 -20.33 23.16 1.52
C ILE A 75 -20.39 22.87 0.02
N ALA A 76 -20.27 21.59 -0.32
CA ALA A 76 -20.46 21.11 -1.69
C ALA A 76 -21.81 20.39 -1.87
N ASN A 77 -22.25 19.64 -0.84
CA ASN A 77 -23.55 18.97 -0.78
C ASN A 77 -23.93 18.77 0.71
N GLU A 78 -25.09 19.27 1.12
CA GLU A 78 -25.56 19.20 2.52
C GLU A 78 -26.04 17.80 2.92
N ASN A 79 -26.35 16.94 1.96
CA ASN A 79 -26.89 15.60 2.19
C ASN A 79 -25.82 14.50 2.24
N GLU A 80 -24.53 14.87 2.13
CA GLU A 80 -23.40 13.94 2.16
C GLU A 80 -22.63 14.01 3.48
N ALA A 81 -21.86 12.97 3.76
CA ALA A 81 -21.02 12.92 4.95
C ALA A 81 -19.94 14.02 4.95
N TYR A 82 -19.60 14.52 6.14
CA TYR A 82 -18.56 15.51 6.33
C TYR A 82 -17.16 14.92 6.11
N ASN A 83 -16.26 15.75 5.56
CA ASN A 83 -14.83 15.50 5.53
C ASN A 83 -14.15 16.52 6.43
N PHE A 84 -13.09 16.12 7.12
CA PHE A 84 -12.36 16.98 8.05
C PHE A 84 -11.01 17.39 7.49
N LEU A 85 -10.71 18.68 7.68
CA LEU A 85 -9.41 19.26 7.47
C LEU A 85 -8.93 19.80 8.82
N LEU A 86 -7.88 19.21 9.37
CA LEU A 86 -7.36 19.58 10.69
C LEU A 86 -6.03 20.30 10.49
N GLU A 87 -5.96 21.58 10.85
CA GLU A 87 -4.73 22.37 10.81
C GLU A 87 -4.01 22.25 12.15
N GLY A 88 -2.74 21.83 12.14
CA GLY A 88 -1.96 21.65 13.37
C GLY A 88 -0.76 20.73 13.20
N ASP A 89 -0.04 20.51 14.30
CA ASP A 89 0.97 19.45 14.33
C ASP A 89 0.28 18.08 14.19
N ASN A 90 0.87 17.22 13.37
CA ASN A 90 0.25 15.94 13.09
C ASN A 90 0.29 14.98 14.29
N LEU A 91 1.28 15.06 15.18
CA LEU A 91 1.34 14.23 16.38
C LEU A 91 0.25 14.62 17.38
N HIS A 92 0.00 15.93 17.57
CA HIS A 92 -1.13 16.42 18.39
C HIS A 92 -2.47 15.93 17.86
N SER A 93 -2.67 16.10 16.55
CA SER A 93 -3.92 15.74 15.90
C SER A 93 -4.16 14.23 15.92
N LEU A 94 -3.12 13.42 15.71
CA LEU A 94 -3.19 11.96 15.83
C LEU A 94 -3.58 11.52 17.24
N LYS A 95 -3.01 12.10 18.30
CA LYS A 95 -3.40 11.78 19.70
C LYS A 95 -4.87 12.09 19.99
N LEU A 96 -5.42 13.14 19.38
CA LEU A 96 -6.85 13.46 19.52
C LEU A 96 -7.74 12.51 18.72
N LEU A 97 -7.32 12.19 17.49
CA LEU A 97 -7.99 11.19 16.67
C LEU A 97 -7.96 9.83 17.35
N GLU A 98 -6.89 9.47 18.08
CA GLU A 98 -6.82 8.20 18.80
C GLU A 98 -8.00 8.04 19.77
N LYS A 99 -8.41 9.11 20.45
CA LYS A 99 -9.54 9.07 21.39
C LYS A 99 -10.90 8.85 20.72
N THR A 100 -11.04 9.25 19.46
CA THR A 100 -12.34 9.35 18.76
C THR A 100 -12.49 8.35 17.62
N HIS A 101 -11.38 7.94 17.00
CA HIS A 101 -11.29 7.18 15.75
C HIS A 101 -10.43 5.91 15.87
N LYS A 102 -10.13 5.46 17.10
CA LYS A 102 -9.47 4.16 17.34
C LYS A 102 -10.17 3.03 16.60
N GLY A 103 -9.44 2.29 15.77
CA GLY A 103 -9.95 1.16 15.01
C GLY A 103 -10.95 1.51 13.90
N LYS A 104 -11.06 2.79 13.49
CA LYS A 104 -12.08 3.25 12.52
C LYS A 104 -11.51 3.67 11.17
N ILE A 105 -10.19 3.71 11.00
CA ILE A 105 -9.55 4.16 9.77
C ILE A 105 -9.22 2.96 8.87
N ASP A 106 -9.77 2.94 7.65
CA ASP A 106 -9.61 1.81 6.74
C ASP A 106 -8.36 1.95 5.88
N VAL A 107 -8.07 3.16 5.42
CA VAL A 107 -6.92 3.42 4.56
C VAL A 107 -6.15 4.62 5.06
N ILE A 108 -4.84 4.46 5.17
CA ILE A 108 -3.94 5.56 5.47
C ILE A 108 -2.97 5.69 4.31
N TYR A 109 -2.84 6.89 3.77
CA TYR A 109 -1.78 7.20 2.81
C TYR A 109 -0.99 8.37 3.36
N ILE A 110 0.33 8.24 3.38
CA ILE A 110 1.22 9.32 3.79
C ILE A 110 2.40 9.48 2.85
N ASP A 111 2.84 10.73 2.71
CA ASP A 111 4.03 11.13 1.99
C ASP A 111 4.98 11.87 2.96
N PRO A 112 5.62 11.14 3.89
CA PRO A 112 6.49 11.75 4.89
C PRO A 112 7.71 12.44 4.24
N PRO A 113 8.42 13.31 4.97
CA PRO A 113 9.69 13.87 4.48
C PRO A 113 10.69 12.75 4.21
N TYR A 114 11.38 12.77 3.08
CA TYR A 114 12.30 11.68 2.66
C TYR A 114 13.70 11.78 3.26
N ASN A 115 13.97 12.81 4.06
CA ASN A 115 15.28 13.08 4.67
C ASN A 115 16.44 13.15 3.65
N THR A 116 16.19 13.76 2.49
CA THR A 116 17.19 13.90 1.41
C THR A 116 18.29 14.92 1.74
N GLY A 117 18.10 15.71 2.81
CA GLY A 117 18.99 16.80 3.23
C GLY A 117 18.83 18.08 2.39
N ASN A 118 17.81 18.14 1.52
CA ASN A 118 17.49 19.31 0.69
C ASN A 118 16.35 20.14 1.29
N LYS A 119 16.35 20.34 2.62
CA LYS A 119 15.31 21.07 3.36
C LYS A 119 13.91 20.48 3.22
N ASP A 120 13.83 19.16 3.15
CA ASP A 120 12.58 18.40 3.11
C ASP A 120 12.15 17.91 4.50
N PHE A 121 13.10 17.65 5.41
CA PHE A 121 12.82 17.25 6.79
C PHE A 121 13.04 18.39 7.78
N ILE A 122 12.00 18.72 8.55
CA ILE A 122 12.05 19.69 9.66
C ILE A 122 11.83 18.92 10.96
N TYR A 123 12.74 19.09 11.91
CA TYR A 123 12.65 18.56 13.27
C TYR A 123 12.87 19.72 14.25
N ASP A 124 11.95 19.92 15.20
CA ASP A 124 11.95 21.06 16.15
C ASP A 124 12.18 22.43 15.49
N ASP A 125 11.41 22.72 14.44
CA ASP A 125 11.48 23.96 13.64
C ASP A 125 12.82 24.20 12.92
N SER A 126 13.72 23.21 12.91
CA SER A 126 15.02 23.28 12.25
C SER A 126 15.12 22.25 11.13
N PHE A 127 15.68 22.65 9.98
CA PHE A 127 15.94 21.70 8.91
C PHE A 127 17.05 20.74 9.33
N VAL A 128 16.82 19.45 9.12
CA VAL A 128 17.87 18.45 9.25
C VAL A 128 18.67 18.44 7.95
N ASP A 129 19.97 18.72 8.06
CA ASP A 129 20.88 18.75 6.92
C ASP A 129 21.74 17.47 6.86
N LYS A 130 22.53 17.35 5.78
CA LYS A 130 23.40 16.18 5.56
C LYS A 130 24.59 16.07 6.50
N THR A 131 24.91 17.12 7.25
CA THR A 131 26.03 17.14 8.21
C THR A 131 25.59 16.73 9.61
N ASP A 132 24.27 16.64 9.86
CA ASP A 132 23.71 16.10 11.08
C ASP A 132 23.92 14.57 11.18
N GLY A 133 24.88 14.18 12.03
CA GLY A 133 25.19 12.77 12.31
C GLY A 133 24.04 11.96 12.92
N TYR A 134 22.95 12.60 13.34
CA TYR A 134 21.77 11.96 13.92
C TYR A 134 20.52 12.06 13.03
N ALA A 135 20.68 12.43 11.75
CA ALA A 135 19.55 12.65 10.83
C ALA A 135 18.57 11.46 10.79
N HIS A 136 19.08 10.24 10.60
CA HIS A 136 18.26 9.01 10.59
C HIS A 136 17.59 8.74 11.95
N SER A 137 18.32 8.91 13.07
CA SER A 137 17.78 8.71 14.41
C SER A 137 16.64 9.68 14.74
N LYS A 138 16.77 10.93 14.30
CA LYS A 138 15.72 11.96 14.43
C LYS A 138 14.50 11.62 13.57
N TRP A 139 14.72 11.19 12.33
CA TRP A 139 13.65 10.77 11.44
C TRP A 139 12.89 9.56 11.99
N LEU A 140 13.60 8.56 12.49
CA LEU A 140 13.01 7.39 13.15
C LEU A 140 12.23 7.77 14.40
N SER A 141 12.80 8.59 15.29
CA SER A 141 12.10 9.09 16.50
C SER A 141 10.83 9.87 16.15
N PHE A 142 10.87 10.66 15.09
CA PHE A 142 9.73 11.42 14.57
C PHE A 142 8.64 10.49 14.02
N MET A 143 9.00 9.52 13.19
CA MET A 143 8.04 8.62 12.55
C MET A 143 7.46 7.59 13.52
N GLU A 144 8.26 7.06 14.45
CA GLU A 144 7.84 6.03 15.42
C GLU A 144 6.61 6.48 16.23
N LYS A 145 6.68 7.67 16.85
CA LYS A 145 5.60 8.19 17.69
C LYS A 145 4.28 8.30 16.92
N ARG A 146 4.37 8.70 15.66
CA ARG A 146 3.21 8.81 14.76
C ARG A 146 2.68 7.42 14.44
N PHE A 147 3.55 6.48 14.07
CA PHE A 147 3.15 5.11 13.70
C PHE A 147 2.53 4.31 14.84
N ILE A 148 3.00 4.48 16.08
CA ILE A 148 2.37 3.84 17.25
C ILE A 148 0.89 4.22 17.33
N ILE A 149 0.57 5.52 17.17
CA ILE A 149 -0.82 6.01 17.20
C ILE A 149 -1.57 5.59 15.93
N THR A 150 -0.94 5.73 14.77
CA THR A 150 -1.51 5.34 13.47
C THR A 150 -1.95 3.88 13.46
N ARG A 151 -1.16 2.99 14.08
CA ARG A 151 -1.51 1.59 14.24
C ARG A 151 -2.78 1.42 15.06
N GLU A 152 -3.02 2.21 16.09
CA GLU A 152 -4.25 2.14 16.90
C GLU A 152 -5.48 2.72 16.16
N LEU A 153 -5.27 3.67 15.25
CA LEU A 153 -6.33 4.24 14.42
C LEU A 153 -6.85 3.28 13.34
N LEU A 154 -5.97 2.44 12.78
CA LEU A 154 -6.35 1.48 11.74
C LEU A 154 -7.41 0.49 12.22
N SER A 155 -8.45 0.29 11.41
CA SER A 155 -9.40 -0.81 11.56
C SER A 155 -8.68 -2.16 11.40
N ASN A 156 -9.31 -3.26 11.84
CA ASN A 156 -8.67 -4.58 11.76
C ASN A 156 -8.35 -5.01 10.32
N GLU A 157 -9.14 -4.57 9.34
CA GLU A 157 -8.90 -4.77 7.91
C GLU A 157 -8.00 -3.67 7.29
N GLY A 158 -7.72 -2.62 8.06
CA GLY A 158 -7.13 -1.39 7.58
C GLY A 158 -5.69 -1.55 7.07
N VAL A 159 -5.34 -0.71 6.09
CA VAL A 159 -4.05 -0.74 5.39
C VAL A 159 -3.43 0.66 5.37
N ILE A 160 -2.13 0.73 5.63
CA ILE A 160 -1.32 1.94 5.47
C ILE A 160 -0.39 1.82 4.25
N PHE A 161 -0.31 2.92 3.49
CA PHE A 161 0.57 3.13 2.34
C PHE A 161 1.51 4.29 2.66
N ILE A 162 2.81 4.07 2.54
CA ILE A 162 3.84 5.05 2.93
C ILE A 162 4.77 5.27 1.75
N SER A 163 4.70 6.43 1.12
CA SER A 163 5.65 6.82 0.08
C SER A 163 7.02 7.12 0.66
N ILE A 164 8.07 6.63 0.00
CA ILE A 164 9.45 6.83 0.44
C ILE A 164 10.42 6.71 -0.74
N ASP A 165 11.59 7.34 -0.64
CA ASP A 165 12.71 7.12 -1.57
C ASP A 165 13.81 6.25 -0.93
N ASP A 166 14.93 6.09 -1.66
CA ASP A 166 16.04 5.24 -1.24
C ASP A 166 16.73 5.68 0.08
N ASN A 167 16.56 6.92 0.57
CA ASN A 167 17.32 7.43 1.72
C ASN A 167 16.88 6.77 3.04
N GLU A 168 15.58 6.51 3.20
CA GLU A 168 14.99 5.99 4.45
C GLU A 168 14.19 4.70 4.25
N GLN A 169 14.16 4.12 3.04
CA GLN A 169 13.34 2.94 2.76
C GLN A 169 13.65 1.76 3.69
N ALA A 170 14.93 1.50 3.97
CA ALA A 170 15.34 0.39 4.82
C ALA A 170 15.02 0.64 6.31
N GLN A 171 15.28 1.86 6.78
CA GLN A 171 14.99 2.34 8.12
C GLN A 171 13.47 2.30 8.38
N LEU A 172 12.68 2.79 7.43
CA LEU A 172 11.23 2.73 7.44
C LEU A 172 10.73 1.29 7.53
N LYS A 173 11.29 0.37 6.73
CA LYS A 173 10.88 -1.05 6.74
C LYS A 173 11.05 -1.66 8.13
N LEU A 174 12.22 -1.50 8.73
CA LEU A 174 12.51 -2.04 10.06
C LEU A 174 11.67 -1.37 11.16
N LEU A 175 11.44 -0.07 11.06
CA LEU A 175 10.53 0.64 11.97
C LEU A 175 9.10 0.10 11.84
N CYS A 176 8.59 -0.06 10.62
CA CYS A 176 7.26 -0.62 10.39
C CYS A 176 7.15 -2.07 10.88
N ASP A 177 8.17 -2.90 10.70
CA ASP A 177 8.19 -4.27 11.26
C ASP A 177 8.08 -4.25 12.78
N SER A 178 8.76 -3.32 13.45
CA SER A 178 8.69 -3.20 14.91
C SER A 178 7.31 -2.72 15.42
N VAL A 179 6.66 -1.81 14.68
CA VAL A 179 5.38 -1.22 15.10
C VAL A 179 4.20 -2.07 14.66
N PHE A 180 4.10 -2.39 13.38
CA PHE A 180 2.97 -3.12 12.79
C PHE A 180 3.13 -4.64 12.89
N GLY A 181 4.36 -5.14 13.05
CA GLY A 181 4.70 -6.57 12.99
C GLY A 181 5.10 -6.99 11.58
N GLU A 182 6.18 -7.77 11.46
CA GLU A 182 6.70 -8.25 10.18
C GLU A 182 5.66 -9.06 9.39
N ASP A 183 4.89 -9.92 10.06
CA ASP A 183 3.83 -10.72 9.45
C ASP A 183 2.71 -9.88 8.83
N ASN A 184 2.61 -8.61 9.23
CA ASN A 184 1.62 -7.68 8.70
C ASN A 184 2.10 -6.89 7.48
N PHE A 185 3.32 -7.15 7.01
CA PHE A 185 3.82 -6.61 5.75
C PHE A 185 3.03 -7.16 4.56
N ILE A 186 2.43 -6.27 3.77
CA ILE A 186 1.64 -6.65 2.59
C ILE A 186 2.52 -6.67 1.34
N GLY A 187 3.38 -5.66 1.18
CA GLY A 187 4.30 -5.58 0.04
C GLY A 187 4.97 -4.23 -0.13
N GLN A 188 5.93 -4.18 -1.04
CA GLN A 188 6.62 -2.96 -1.47
C GLN A 188 6.19 -2.66 -2.91
N LEU A 189 5.47 -1.56 -3.11
CA LEU A 189 5.15 -1.09 -4.46
C LEU A 189 6.28 -0.21 -4.98
N HIS A 190 6.51 -0.26 -6.28
CA HIS A 190 7.51 0.50 -7.03
C HIS A 190 6.77 1.40 -8.00
N TRP A 191 6.76 2.70 -7.71
CA TRP A 191 6.02 3.69 -8.47
C TRP A 191 6.93 4.44 -9.44
N LYS A 192 6.53 4.45 -10.72
CA LYS A 192 7.26 5.17 -11.77
C LYS A 192 6.99 6.67 -11.72
N ARG A 193 7.73 7.37 -10.87
CA ARG A 193 7.66 8.82 -10.66
C ARG A 193 8.16 9.68 -11.83
N LYS A 194 8.96 9.12 -12.74
CA LYS A 194 9.54 9.84 -13.90
C LYS A 194 9.31 9.04 -15.19
N LYS A 195 8.82 9.70 -16.24
CA LYS A 195 8.66 9.07 -17.57
C LYS A 195 9.99 8.62 -18.16
N GLN A 196 11.01 9.47 -18.03
CA GLN A 196 12.33 9.29 -18.63
C GLN A 196 13.44 9.48 -17.58
N PRO A 197 14.55 8.73 -17.70
CA PRO A 197 15.73 8.92 -16.88
C PRO A 197 16.38 10.27 -17.15
N SER A 198 17.01 10.87 -16.14
CA SER A 198 17.85 12.06 -16.34
C SER A 198 19.25 11.63 -16.82
N TYR A 199 19.76 12.33 -17.83
CA TYR A 199 21.13 12.16 -18.35
C TYR A 199 22.22 12.53 -17.32
N LEU A 200 21.85 13.23 -16.25
CA LEU A 200 22.77 13.71 -15.20
C LEU A 200 22.95 12.70 -14.05
N HIS A 201 22.26 11.55 -14.08
CA HIS A 201 22.48 10.52 -13.07
C HIS A 201 23.78 9.76 -13.36
N GLY A 202 24.53 9.42 -12.30
CA GLY A 202 25.80 8.70 -12.40
C GLY A 202 25.62 7.28 -12.91
N ASN A 203 25.48 6.31 -12.01
CA ASN A 203 25.54 4.89 -12.39
C ASN A 203 24.19 4.30 -12.77
N ILE A 204 23.11 4.71 -12.08
CA ILE A 204 21.74 4.22 -12.31
C ILE A 204 20.79 5.41 -12.27
N ALA A 205 19.95 5.54 -13.30
CA ALA A 205 18.94 6.58 -13.33
C ALA A 205 17.73 6.20 -12.45
N SER A 206 17.59 6.88 -11.32
CA SER A 206 16.44 6.71 -10.42
C SER A 206 15.16 7.31 -11.04
N VAL A 207 14.32 6.42 -11.57
CA VAL A 207 12.98 6.73 -12.13
C VAL A 207 11.83 6.17 -11.31
N MET A 208 12.14 5.37 -10.29
CA MET A 208 11.18 4.78 -9.37
C MET A 208 11.28 5.47 -7.99
N GLU A 209 10.20 5.36 -7.24
CA GLU A 209 10.10 5.58 -5.79
C GLU A 209 9.33 4.40 -5.20
N TYR A 210 9.38 4.22 -3.87
CA TYR A 210 8.75 3.10 -3.21
C TYR A 210 7.50 3.52 -2.46
N ILE A 211 6.55 2.60 -2.32
CA ILE A 211 5.40 2.74 -1.42
C ILE A 211 5.32 1.48 -0.57
N SER A 212 5.61 1.61 0.73
CA SER A 212 5.57 0.49 1.68
C SER A 212 4.13 0.27 2.15
N VAL A 213 3.69 -1.00 2.17
CA VAL A 213 2.30 -1.36 2.49
C VAL A 213 2.25 -2.33 3.67
N TYR A 214 1.52 -1.94 4.72
CA TYR A 214 1.29 -2.74 5.92
C TYR A 214 -0.21 -2.79 6.24
N GLY A 215 -0.67 -3.93 6.75
CA GLY A 215 -1.99 -4.05 7.37
C GLY A 215 -1.91 -3.84 8.88
N LYS A 216 -3.05 -3.51 9.52
CA LYS A 216 -3.17 -3.73 10.98
C LYS A 216 -3.14 -5.22 11.30
N ASN A 217 -3.84 -6.01 10.49
CA ASN A 217 -3.80 -7.46 10.49
C ASN A 217 -3.92 -7.98 9.05
N ARG A 218 -2.81 -8.44 8.49
CA ARG A 218 -2.73 -8.86 7.08
C ARG A 218 -3.71 -9.98 6.71
N ASN A 219 -4.10 -10.82 7.66
CA ASN A 219 -5.05 -11.90 7.40
C ASN A 219 -6.49 -11.39 7.19
N PHE A 220 -6.82 -10.21 7.71
CA PHE A 220 -8.12 -9.57 7.52
C PHE A 220 -8.09 -8.48 6.45
N SER A 221 -6.91 -7.94 6.12
CA SER A 221 -6.78 -6.94 5.06
C SER A 221 -7.30 -7.45 3.70
N PRO A 222 -8.03 -6.63 2.93
CA PRO A 222 -8.59 -7.05 1.67
C PRO A 222 -7.49 -7.30 0.64
N LYS A 223 -7.79 -8.17 -0.33
CA LYS A 223 -6.95 -8.33 -1.51
C LYS A 223 -6.99 -7.04 -2.35
N LEU A 224 -5.89 -6.29 -2.34
CA LEU A 224 -5.76 -5.03 -3.09
C LEU A 224 -5.92 -5.27 -4.60
N SER A 225 -6.91 -4.64 -5.23
CA SER A 225 -7.28 -4.87 -6.64
C SER A 225 -8.00 -3.68 -7.25
N ILE A 226 -7.62 -3.27 -8.47
CA ILE A 226 -8.28 -2.17 -9.20
C ILE A 226 -9.28 -2.67 -10.25
N GLU A 227 -9.13 -3.90 -10.72
CA GLU A 227 -9.92 -4.48 -11.80
C GLU A 227 -10.70 -5.71 -11.33
N THR A 228 -11.97 -5.80 -11.72
CA THR A 228 -12.63 -7.09 -11.92
C THR A 228 -12.03 -7.70 -13.17
N THR A 229 -11.67 -8.99 -13.15
CA THR A 229 -10.96 -9.58 -14.30
C THR A 229 -11.77 -9.40 -15.59
N SER A 230 -11.23 -8.66 -16.55
CA SER A 230 -11.87 -8.32 -17.83
C SER A 230 -12.06 -9.53 -18.75
N ASP A 231 -11.15 -10.52 -18.66
CA ASP A 231 -11.24 -11.73 -19.47
C ASP A 231 -12.33 -12.66 -18.94
N SER A 232 -13.42 -12.80 -19.70
CA SER A 232 -14.49 -13.77 -19.46
C SER A 232 -14.08 -15.22 -19.73
N THR A 233 -12.91 -15.44 -20.34
CA THR A 233 -12.42 -16.76 -20.73
C THR A 233 -11.02 -17.05 -20.18
N THR A 234 -10.68 -18.32 -20.02
CA THR A 234 -9.34 -18.78 -19.63
C THR A 234 -8.90 -19.99 -20.45
N ARG A 235 -7.60 -20.24 -20.48
CA ARG A 235 -7.00 -21.41 -21.12
C ARG A 235 -7.13 -22.64 -20.24
N VAL A 236 -7.38 -23.78 -20.86
CA VAL A 236 -7.34 -25.12 -20.23
C VAL A 236 -6.05 -25.87 -20.55
N ASP A 237 -5.14 -25.23 -21.29
CA ASP A 237 -3.82 -25.70 -21.68
C ASP A 237 -2.71 -24.76 -21.20
N ASN A 238 -1.50 -25.29 -21.02
CA ASN A 238 -0.30 -24.55 -20.67
C ASN A 238 0.93 -25.12 -21.39
N ALA A 239 1.74 -24.26 -22.02
CA ALA A 239 2.89 -24.68 -22.80
C ALA A 239 3.97 -25.42 -22.01
N SER A 240 4.09 -25.18 -20.71
CA SER A 240 5.04 -25.89 -19.84
C SER A 240 4.62 -27.31 -19.46
N ASN A 241 3.35 -27.68 -19.66
CA ASN A 241 2.84 -28.98 -19.24
C ASN A 241 3.16 -30.08 -20.26
N GLN A 242 3.20 -31.33 -19.80
CA GLN A 242 3.28 -32.48 -20.70
C GLN A 242 1.94 -32.69 -21.42
N GLU A 243 2.02 -33.27 -22.62
CA GLU A 243 0.84 -33.67 -23.38
C GLU A 243 0.12 -34.81 -22.64
N SER A 244 -1.20 -34.71 -22.56
CA SER A 244 -2.03 -35.75 -21.97
C SER A 244 -3.37 -35.83 -22.69
N GLU A 245 -3.98 -37.01 -22.66
CA GLU A 245 -5.29 -37.25 -23.25
C GLU A 245 -6.41 -36.80 -22.30
N ARG A 246 -7.49 -36.25 -22.87
CA ARG A 246 -8.76 -36.03 -22.18
C ARG A 246 -9.91 -36.57 -23.02
N LEU A 247 -10.90 -37.15 -22.36
CA LEU A 247 -12.19 -37.45 -22.95
C LEU A 247 -13.08 -36.21 -22.82
N ILE A 248 -13.51 -35.66 -23.95
CA ILE A 248 -14.40 -34.50 -24.02
C ILE A 248 -15.83 -34.97 -24.26
N LYS A 249 -16.77 -34.55 -23.42
CA LYS A 249 -18.19 -34.88 -23.59
C LYS A 249 -18.78 -34.17 -24.82
N ALA A 250 -19.80 -34.79 -25.40
CA ALA A 250 -20.60 -34.17 -26.45
C ALA A 250 -21.31 -32.90 -25.93
N GLY A 251 -21.75 -32.04 -26.85
CA GLY A 251 -22.57 -30.87 -26.56
C GLY A 251 -21.77 -29.60 -26.26
N ILE A 252 -20.43 -29.66 -26.19
CA ILE A 252 -19.62 -28.45 -26.00
C ILE A 252 -19.72 -27.52 -27.22
N ARG A 253 -19.54 -26.23 -26.97
CA ARG A 253 -19.57 -25.19 -28.01
C ARG A 253 -18.33 -25.27 -28.91
N ALA A 254 -18.50 -24.97 -30.19
CA ALA A 254 -17.43 -24.86 -31.19
C ALA A 254 -17.52 -23.49 -31.86
N LYS A 255 -16.58 -22.59 -31.53
CA LYS A 255 -16.48 -21.25 -32.12
C LYS A 255 -15.69 -21.31 -33.43
N LEU A 256 -16.18 -22.13 -34.36
CA LEU A 256 -15.66 -22.32 -35.70
C LEU A 256 -16.56 -21.60 -36.72
N ASP A 257 -16.09 -21.49 -37.96
CA ASP A 257 -16.93 -21.04 -39.06
C ASP A 257 -18.13 -21.99 -39.24
N SER A 258 -19.31 -21.43 -39.50
CA SER A 258 -20.57 -22.19 -39.65
C SER A 258 -20.56 -23.26 -40.75
N SER A 259 -19.65 -23.10 -41.73
CA SER A 259 -19.39 -24.08 -42.80
C SER A 259 -18.70 -25.35 -42.32
N ILE A 260 -18.01 -25.32 -41.18
CA ILE A 260 -17.28 -26.46 -40.63
C ILE A 260 -18.26 -27.38 -39.90
N LYS A 261 -18.55 -28.53 -40.52
CA LYS A 261 -19.39 -29.60 -39.94
C LYS A 261 -18.59 -30.73 -39.28
N PHE A 262 -17.30 -30.82 -39.58
CA PHE A 262 -16.42 -31.86 -39.03
C PHE A 262 -15.03 -31.31 -38.73
N ILE A 263 -14.49 -31.67 -37.57
CA ILE A 263 -13.04 -31.64 -37.31
C ILE A 263 -12.54 -33.05 -37.55
N LYS A 264 -11.58 -33.21 -38.46
CA LYS A 264 -11.00 -34.53 -38.74
C LYS A 264 -10.01 -34.89 -37.64
N LYS A 265 -9.90 -36.19 -37.33
CA LYS A 265 -8.83 -36.66 -36.46
C LYS A 265 -7.47 -36.24 -37.02
N GLY A 266 -6.57 -35.83 -36.14
CA GLY A 266 -5.26 -35.33 -36.50
C GLY A 266 -4.80 -34.15 -35.64
N THR A 267 -3.58 -33.70 -35.91
CA THR A 267 -2.92 -32.64 -35.14
C THR A 267 -3.14 -31.27 -35.77
N TYR A 268 -3.64 -30.34 -34.96
CA TYR A 268 -3.85 -28.95 -35.31
C TYR A 268 -2.88 -28.07 -34.52
N LYS A 269 -2.09 -27.27 -35.22
CA LYS A 269 -1.08 -26.39 -34.62
C LYS A 269 -1.51 -24.94 -34.69
N ASN A 270 -1.40 -24.24 -33.56
CA ASN A 270 -1.38 -22.79 -33.50
C ASN A 270 0.06 -22.29 -33.28
N LYS A 271 0.28 -20.96 -33.28
CA LYS A 271 1.62 -20.36 -33.15
C LYS A 271 2.41 -20.81 -31.92
N THR A 272 1.70 -21.21 -30.86
CA THR A 272 2.31 -21.52 -29.56
C THR A 272 2.12 -22.95 -29.11
N MET A 273 1.11 -23.69 -29.61
CA MET A 273 0.65 -24.98 -29.09
C MET A 273 0.02 -25.88 -30.16
N SER A 274 -0.07 -27.17 -29.86
CA SER A 274 -0.77 -28.20 -30.66
C SER A 274 -1.93 -28.82 -29.89
N THR A 275 -2.96 -29.23 -30.62
CA THR A 275 -4.06 -30.06 -30.14
C THR A 275 -4.27 -31.18 -31.14
N GLU A 276 -4.24 -32.42 -30.68
CA GLU A 276 -4.50 -33.60 -31.51
C GLU A 276 -5.88 -34.16 -31.17
N PHE A 277 -6.75 -34.27 -32.17
CA PHE A 277 -8.04 -34.94 -32.04
C PHE A 277 -7.87 -36.40 -32.43
N LEU A 278 -8.16 -37.32 -31.51
CA LEU A 278 -8.01 -38.76 -31.76
C LEU A 278 -9.25 -39.36 -32.45
N ASP A 279 -10.39 -38.68 -32.34
CA ASP A 279 -11.65 -39.06 -32.98
C ASP A 279 -12.15 -37.89 -33.86
N ASP A 280 -12.88 -38.20 -34.94
CA ASP A 280 -13.57 -37.19 -35.74
C ASP A 280 -14.64 -36.50 -34.88
N VAL A 281 -14.69 -35.16 -34.92
CA VAL A 281 -15.67 -34.37 -34.16
C VAL A 281 -16.74 -33.83 -35.10
N GLN A 282 -17.99 -34.22 -34.86
CA GLN A 282 -19.14 -33.78 -35.63
C GLN A 282 -19.73 -32.51 -35.00
N ILE A 283 -20.05 -31.51 -35.83
CA ILE A 283 -20.53 -30.21 -35.38
C ILE A 283 -21.83 -29.84 -36.10
N SER A 284 -22.85 -29.50 -35.31
CA SER A 284 -24.09 -28.89 -35.80
C SER A 284 -24.45 -27.70 -34.94
N GLU A 285 -24.93 -26.62 -35.57
CA GLU A 285 -25.38 -25.39 -34.88
C GLU A 285 -24.35 -24.85 -33.86
N GLY A 286 -23.05 -24.98 -34.16
CA GLY A 286 -21.98 -24.52 -33.29
C GLY A 286 -21.77 -25.37 -32.03
N ARG A 287 -22.29 -26.60 -31.98
CA ARG A 287 -22.07 -27.57 -30.90
C ARG A 287 -21.58 -28.91 -31.42
N THR A 288 -20.79 -29.59 -30.60
CA THR A 288 -20.32 -30.95 -30.87
C THR A 288 -21.42 -31.98 -30.65
N LEU A 289 -21.57 -32.97 -31.53
CA LEU A 289 -22.61 -34.00 -31.42
C LEU A 289 -22.13 -35.27 -30.73
N ASN A 290 -20.84 -35.59 -30.84
CA ASN A 290 -20.24 -36.77 -30.24
C ASN A 290 -19.23 -36.40 -29.15
N LYS A 291 -19.02 -37.35 -28.23
CA LYS A 291 -17.83 -37.34 -27.38
C LYS A 291 -16.62 -37.71 -28.21
N PHE A 292 -15.45 -37.20 -27.83
CA PHE A 292 -14.20 -37.44 -28.54
C PHE A 292 -13.02 -37.30 -27.59
N ARG A 293 -11.89 -37.92 -27.93
CA ARG A 293 -10.64 -37.78 -27.19
C ARG A 293 -9.73 -36.79 -27.88
N ALA A 294 -9.02 -36.00 -27.09
CA ALA A 294 -8.01 -35.09 -27.60
C ALA A 294 -6.77 -35.09 -26.70
N ILE A 295 -5.60 -34.95 -27.33
CA ILE A 295 -4.32 -34.77 -26.66
C ILE A 295 -3.94 -33.29 -26.76
N ALA A 296 -3.68 -32.70 -25.60
CA ALA A 296 -3.12 -31.35 -25.49
C ALA A 296 -2.30 -31.25 -24.21
N ARG A 297 -1.57 -30.14 -24.04
CA ARG A 297 -0.84 -29.83 -22.81
C ARG A 297 -1.79 -29.28 -21.73
N TYR A 298 -2.76 -30.10 -21.33
CA TYR A 298 -3.81 -29.70 -20.40
C TYR A 298 -3.24 -29.24 -19.05
N ARG A 299 -3.80 -28.15 -18.52
CA ARG A 299 -3.58 -27.72 -17.14
C ARG A 299 -4.60 -28.30 -16.16
N ASP A 300 -5.78 -28.65 -16.69
CA ASP A 300 -6.92 -29.12 -15.91
C ASP A 300 -7.02 -30.65 -15.98
N SER A 301 -7.45 -31.29 -14.88
CA SER A 301 -7.65 -32.74 -14.80
C SER A 301 -8.90 -33.18 -15.59
N GLN A 302 -9.09 -34.49 -15.76
CA GLN A 302 -10.29 -35.03 -16.42
C GLN A 302 -11.58 -34.58 -15.70
N GLU A 303 -11.58 -34.62 -14.36
CA GLU A 303 -12.74 -34.22 -13.54
C GLU A 303 -13.10 -32.74 -13.76
N ARG A 304 -12.09 -31.87 -13.90
CA ARG A 304 -12.31 -30.44 -14.18
C ARG A 304 -12.80 -30.20 -15.60
N ILE A 305 -12.28 -30.93 -16.58
CA ILE A 305 -12.79 -30.89 -17.95
C ILE A 305 -14.26 -31.33 -18.00
N ASP A 306 -14.61 -32.41 -17.30
CA ASP A 306 -15.98 -32.89 -17.20
C ASP A 306 -16.92 -31.86 -16.56
N LEU A 307 -16.45 -31.19 -15.50
CA LEU A 307 -17.17 -30.07 -14.89
C LEU A 307 -17.42 -28.95 -15.92
N PHE A 308 -16.41 -28.55 -16.69
CA PHE A 308 -16.58 -27.48 -17.68
C PHE A 308 -17.49 -27.89 -18.85
N CYS A 309 -17.53 -29.16 -19.23
CA CYS A 309 -18.51 -29.67 -20.18
C CYS A 309 -19.93 -29.57 -19.61
N ASN A 310 -20.13 -30.00 -18.36
CA ASN A 310 -21.45 -30.00 -17.71
C ASN A 310 -22.00 -28.59 -17.48
N GLU A 311 -21.14 -27.63 -17.13
CA GLU A 311 -21.48 -26.21 -16.91
C GLU A 311 -21.56 -25.40 -18.22
N ASP A 312 -21.52 -26.07 -19.39
CA ASP A 312 -21.46 -25.45 -20.73
C ASP A 312 -20.33 -24.41 -20.89
N ALA A 313 -19.27 -24.51 -20.08
CA ALA A 313 -18.18 -23.55 -20.02
C ALA A 313 -17.06 -23.84 -21.05
N LEU A 314 -16.82 -25.11 -21.38
CA LEU A 314 -15.76 -25.52 -22.32
C LEU A 314 -16.17 -25.26 -23.78
N PHE A 315 -15.22 -24.79 -24.60
CA PHE A 315 -15.44 -24.63 -26.03
C PHE A 315 -14.17 -24.80 -26.88
N ILE A 316 -14.37 -25.21 -28.13
CA ILE A 316 -13.33 -25.24 -29.17
C ILE A 316 -13.19 -23.85 -29.78
N THR A 317 -11.97 -23.34 -29.86
CA THR A 317 -11.63 -22.04 -30.45
C THR A 317 -11.53 -22.13 -31.98
N LYS A 318 -11.56 -20.99 -32.67
CA LYS A 318 -11.33 -20.88 -34.13
C LYS A 318 -10.02 -21.52 -34.63
N ASN A 319 -9.04 -21.70 -33.74
CA ASN A 319 -7.74 -22.30 -34.05
C ASN A 319 -7.64 -23.77 -33.58
N PHE A 320 -8.77 -24.44 -33.38
CA PHE A 320 -8.86 -25.85 -32.97
C PHE A 320 -8.21 -26.19 -31.62
N GLY A 321 -7.93 -25.19 -30.78
CA GLY A 321 -7.54 -25.37 -29.38
C GLY A 321 -8.72 -25.21 -28.43
N PHE A 322 -8.53 -25.52 -27.14
CA PHE A 322 -9.58 -25.42 -26.12
C PHE A 322 -9.46 -24.15 -25.28
N ARG A 323 -10.61 -23.53 -24.99
CA ARG A 323 -10.76 -22.50 -23.95
C ARG A 323 -12.03 -22.77 -23.16
N ARG A 324 -12.15 -22.11 -22.01
CA ARG A 324 -13.38 -22.13 -21.23
C ARG A 324 -13.80 -20.74 -20.80
N ASP A 325 -15.08 -20.55 -20.60
CA ASP A 325 -15.59 -19.41 -19.86
C ASP A 325 -15.20 -19.56 -18.37
N LYS A 326 -14.99 -18.43 -17.69
CA LYS A 326 -14.79 -18.43 -16.24
C LYS A 326 -16.10 -18.79 -15.56
N LEU A 327 -16.02 -19.64 -14.55
CA LEU A 327 -17.19 -19.96 -13.71
C LEU A 327 -17.60 -18.72 -12.90
N LYS A 328 -18.86 -18.61 -12.48
CA LYS A 328 -19.37 -17.44 -11.73
C LYS A 328 -18.49 -17.08 -10.52
N LEU A 329 -18.12 -18.08 -9.71
CA LEU A 329 -17.22 -17.92 -8.56
C LEU A 329 -15.80 -17.43 -8.94
N GLU A 330 -15.34 -17.67 -10.17
CA GLU A 330 -14.06 -17.17 -10.67
C GLU A 330 -14.17 -15.75 -11.22
N GLN A 331 -15.35 -15.34 -11.67
CA GLN A 331 -15.62 -13.97 -12.13
C GLN A 331 -15.64 -12.98 -10.97
N GLU A 332 -16.02 -13.43 -9.77
CA GLU A 332 -15.96 -12.65 -8.53
C GLU A 332 -14.53 -12.49 -7.98
N LYS A 333 -13.58 -13.34 -8.41
CA LYS A 333 -12.19 -13.25 -7.96
C LYS A 333 -11.51 -12.03 -8.56
N LYS A 334 -11.15 -11.09 -7.70
CA LYS A 334 -10.35 -9.92 -8.07
C LYS A 334 -8.88 -10.30 -8.28
N LYS A 335 -8.22 -9.67 -9.27
CA LYS A 335 -6.78 -9.83 -9.49
C LYS A 335 -6.04 -8.87 -8.56
N ALA A 336 -4.99 -9.35 -7.89
CA ALA A 336 -4.17 -8.47 -7.07
C ALA A 336 -3.50 -7.40 -7.96
N ILE A 337 -3.32 -6.18 -7.42
CA ILE A 337 -2.44 -5.20 -8.06
C ILE A 337 -1.02 -5.75 -8.17
N THR A 338 -0.29 -5.29 -9.18
CA THR A 338 1.14 -5.58 -9.31
C THR A 338 1.94 -4.66 -8.39
N ASP A 339 3.09 -5.13 -7.93
CA ASP A 339 4.07 -4.32 -7.22
C ASP A 339 4.72 -3.26 -8.13
N LEU A 340 4.70 -3.44 -9.45
CA LEU A 340 5.15 -2.43 -10.42
C LEU A 340 3.99 -1.50 -10.84
N LEU A 341 4.06 -0.23 -10.45
CA LEU A 341 3.05 0.81 -10.74
C LEU A 341 3.55 1.73 -11.88
N LEU A 342 3.61 1.20 -13.11
CA LEU A 342 4.18 1.90 -14.26
C LEU A 342 3.27 3.00 -14.83
N ASP A 343 1.94 2.79 -14.77
CA ASP A 343 0.94 3.63 -15.45
C ASP A 343 0.03 4.39 -14.47
N TRP A 344 0.48 4.59 -13.23
CA TRP A 344 -0.32 5.19 -12.15
C TRP A 344 -0.17 6.72 -12.04
N GLY A 345 0.37 7.36 -13.08
CA GLY A 345 0.70 8.78 -13.11
C GLY A 345 2.11 9.04 -12.61
N ASP A 346 2.65 10.22 -12.88
CA ASP A 346 4.02 10.60 -12.49
C ASP A 346 4.12 12.06 -12.02
N ASN A 347 5.33 12.50 -11.67
CA ASN A 347 5.57 13.84 -11.15
C ASN A 347 5.18 14.96 -12.13
N GLN A 348 5.27 14.73 -13.45
CA GLN A 348 4.86 15.73 -14.43
C GLN A 348 3.33 15.86 -14.49
N ASP A 349 2.62 14.75 -14.34
CA ASP A 349 1.16 14.76 -14.26
C ASP A 349 0.72 15.51 -12.99
N ALA A 350 1.35 15.23 -11.85
CA ALA A 350 1.07 15.91 -10.57
C ALA A 350 1.33 17.42 -10.64
N GLU A 351 2.44 17.85 -11.25
CA GLU A 351 2.75 19.27 -11.41
C GLU A 351 1.70 19.99 -12.28
N LYS A 352 1.25 19.34 -13.37
CA LYS A 352 0.19 19.88 -14.24
C LYS A 352 -1.15 19.98 -13.52
N GLU A 353 -1.51 18.95 -12.75
CA GLU A 353 -2.72 18.93 -11.93
C GLU A 353 -2.68 20.06 -10.89
N PHE A 354 -1.57 20.19 -10.18
CA PHE A 354 -1.38 21.23 -9.16
C PHE A 354 -1.46 22.65 -9.74
N LYS A 355 -0.79 22.92 -10.87
CA LYS A 355 -0.80 24.23 -11.53
C LYS A 355 -2.18 24.70 -12.01
N LYS A 356 -3.10 23.77 -12.31
CA LYS A 356 -4.50 24.10 -12.66
C LYS A 356 -5.29 24.62 -11.48
N VAL A 357 -4.86 24.26 -10.28
CA VAL A 357 -5.62 24.34 -9.04
C VAL A 357 -5.04 25.49 -8.21
N VAL A 358 -3.72 25.51 -7.98
CA VAL A 358 -3.03 26.55 -7.21
C VAL A 358 -2.13 27.39 -8.13
N SER A 359 -2.34 28.71 -8.17
CA SER A 359 -1.55 29.67 -8.96
C SER A 359 -0.22 30.08 -8.29
N THR A 360 0.27 29.30 -7.33
CA THR A 360 1.49 29.60 -6.56
C THR A 360 2.52 28.49 -6.72
N ASN A 361 3.80 28.85 -6.81
CA ASN A 361 4.91 27.90 -6.85
C ASN A 361 5.38 27.48 -5.44
N LYS A 362 4.55 27.65 -4.40
CA LYS A 362 4.96 27.45 -2.99
C LYS A 362 4.85 26.01 -2.50
N PHE A 363 4.33 25.08 -3.31
CA PHE A 363 4.26 23.67 -2.97
C PHE A 363 5.28 22.90 -3.78
N SER A 364 6.10 22.12 -3.09
CA SER A 364 7.14 21.31 -3.70
C SER A 364 6.70 19.85 -3.71
N TYR A 365 6.71 19.24 -4.89
CA TYR A 365 6.55 17.78 -5.10
C TYR A 365 5.18 17.16 -4.76
N PRO A 366 4.07 17.62 -5.36
CA PRO A 366 2.78 16.93 -5.21
C PRO A 366 2.80 15.51 -5.80
N LYS A 367 2.00 14.62 -5.23
CA LYS A 367 1.73 13.28 -5.78
C LYS A 367 0.54 13.35 -6.75
N PRO A 368 0.52 12.56 -7.84
CA PRO A 368 -0.53 12.66 -8.84
C PRO A 368 -1.85 12.09 -8.33
N VAL A 369 -2.96 12.74 -8.69
CA VAL A 369 -4.33 12.32 -8.32
C VAL A 369 -4.59 10.88 -8.75
N LYS A 370 -4.08 10.50 -9.92
CA LYS A 370 -4.24 9.14 -10.47
C LYS A 370 -3.64 8.05 -9.56
N LEU A 371 -2.49 8.31 -8.94
CA LEU A 371 -1.82 7.38 -8.02
C LEU A 371 -2.71 7.16 -6.80
N LEU A 372 -3.13 8.24 -6.15
CA LEU A 372 -3.97 8.21 -4.95
C LEU A 372 -5.30 7.53 -5.23
N CYS A 373 -5.98 7.90 -6.33
CA CYS A 373 -7.23 7.27 -6.76
C CYS A 373 -7.09 5.76 -6.92
N ASN A 374 -6.00 5.30 -7.55
CA ASN A 374 -5.76 3.89 -7.77
C ASN A 374 -5.46 3.14 -6.47
N ILE A 375 -4.66 3.73 -5.56
CA ILE A 375 -4.42 3.18 -4.22
C ILE A 375 -5.74 3.00 -3.47
N PHE A 376 -6.56 4.05 -3.39
CA PHE A 376 -7.82 3.99 -2.65
C PHE A 376 -8.83 3.02 -3.28
N LYS A 377 -8.94 3.02 -4.61
CA LYS A 377 -9.77 2.03 -5.33
C LYS A 377 -9.29 0.60 -5.10
N SER A 378 -7.98 0.40 -4.91
CA SER A 378 -7.42 -0.94 -4.71
C SER A 378 -7.96 -1.63 -3.46
N PHE A 379 -8.32 -0.87 -2.41
CA PHE A 379 -8.92 -1.43 -1.20
C PHE A 379 -10.26 -2.15 -1.48
N GLY A 380 -11.01 -1.68 -2.48
CA GLY A 380 -12.14 -2.41 -3.06
C GLY A 380 -13.48 -2.29 -2.33
N ASN A 381 -13.54 -1.56 -1.20
CA ASN A 381 -14.78 -1.13 -0.57
C ASN A 381 -15.16 0.28 -1.06
N LYS A 382 -16.46 0.52 -1.25
CA LYS A 382 -16.98 1.81 -1.72
C LYS A 382 -17.09 2.85 -0.62
N ASN A 383 -17.19 2.44 0.65
CA ASN A 383 -17.35 3.34 1.79
C ASN A 383 -16.17 3.11 2.74
N VAL A 384 -15.11 3.90 2.59
CA VAL A 384 -13.89 3.76 3.40
C VAL A 384 -13.53 5.08 4.05
N THR A 385 -13.01 5.02 5.27
CA THR A 385 -12.43 6.19 5.95
C THR A 385 -10.95 6.27 5.62
N ILE A 386 -10.54 7.38 5.01
CA ILE A 386 -9.17 7.65 4.58
C ILE A 386 -8.56 8.72 5.46
N LEU A 387 -7.32 8.51 5.92
CA LEU A 387 -6.53 9.48 6.66
C LEU A 387 -5.19 9.76 5.97
N ASP A 388 -4.86 11.04 5.81
CA ASP A 388 -3.53 11.52 5.43
C ASP A 388 -3.09 12.59 6.42
N PHE A 389 -2.05 12.29 7.20
CA PHE A 389 -1.48 13.19 8.21
C PHE A 389 -0.14 13.81 7.80
N PHE A 390 0.21 13.70 6.51
CA PHE A 390 1.32 14.36 5.83
C PHE A 390 0.85 15.07 4.55
N ALA A 391 -0.39 15.57 4.52
CA ALA A 391 -1.00 16.18 3.33
C ALA A 391 -0.33 17.51 2.87
N GLY A 392 0.80 17.89 3.48
CA GLY A 392 1.45 19.18 3.31
C GLY A 392 0.84 20.28 4.17
N PHE A 393 1.43 21.48 4.14
CA PHE A 393 0.95 22.69 4.83
C PHE A 393 0.63 22.58 6.34
N ARG A 394 1.11 21.54 7.05
CA ARG A 394 0.71 21.23 8.46
C ARG A 394 -0.79 20.93 8.58
N VAL A 395 -1.31 20.18 7.63
CA VAL A 395 -2.73 19.82 7.56
C VAL A 395 -2.89 18.31 7.55
N ILE A 396 -3.87 17.82 8.31
CA ILE A 396 -4.37 16.44 8.23
C ILE A 396 -5.69 16.45 7.47
N ILE A 397 -5.82 15.50 6.54
CA ILE A 397 -7.04 15.26 5.78
C ILE A 397 -7.65 13.94 6.27
N MET A 398 -8.90 13.99 6.72
CA MET A 398 -9.70 12.80 7.00
C MET A 398 -10.98 12.83 6.19
N THR A 399 -11.18 11.83 5.34
CA THR A 399 -12.29 11.81 4.38
C THR A 399 -13.03 10.49 4.41
N GLN A 400 -14.35 10.54 4.21
CA GLN A 400 -15.12 9.35 3.84
C GLN A 400 -15.16 9.27 2.32
N ALA A 401 -14.49 8.27 1.77
CA ALA A 401 -14.49 8.01 0.35
C ALA A 401 -15.72 7.17 0.00
N ASN A 402 -16.64 7.76 -0.78
CA ASN A 402 -17.56 7.01 -1.65
C ASN A 402 -16.85 6.67 -2.97
N SER A 403 -17.39 5.75 -3.80
CA SER A 403 -16.78 5.24 -5.06
C SER A 403 -16.31 6.28 -6.11
N GLN A 404 -16.49 7.57 -5.83
CA GLN A 404 -15.98 8.73 -6.58
C GLN A 404 -14.76 9.40 -5.92
N VAL A 405 -14.07 8.75 -4.96
CA VAL A 405 -12.95 9.26 -4.13
C VAL A 405 -12.48 10.65 -4.53
N ASN A 406 -13.16 11.62 -3.92
CA ASN A 406 -12.98 13.07 -3.94
C ASN A 406 -11.74 13.61 -4.67
N THR A 407 -11.80 13.68 -6.00
CA THR A 407 -11.00 14.63 -6.81
C THR A 407 -11.12 16.07 -6.26
N ARG A 408 -12.24 16.36 -5.59
CA ARG A 408 -12.54 17.63 -4.93
C ARG A 408 -11.61 18.02 -3.79
N VAL A 409 -11.07 17.11 -2.97
CA VAL A 409 -10.26 17.56 -1.81
C VAL A 409 -8.94 18.21 -2.28
N LEU A 410 -8.32 17.66 -3.32
CA LEU A 410 -7.15 18.27 -3.96
C LEU A 410 -7.52 19.51 -4.79
N GLU A 411 -8.69 19.53 -5.44
CA GLU A 411 -9.22 20.72 -6.15
C GLU A 411 -9.67 21.86 -5.22
N LEU A 412 -9.93 21.58 -3.93
CA LEU A 412 -10.41 22.54 -2.93
C LEU A 412 -9.28 23.19 -2.12
N LEU A 413 -8.07 22.60 -2.09
CA LEU A 413 -6.88 23.18 -1.47
C LEU A 413 -6.52 24.63 -1.91
N PRO A 414 -6.85 25.13 -3.12
CA PRO A 414 -6.63 26.53 -3.50
C PRO A 414 -7.67 27.52 -3.01
N LYS A 415 -8.86 27.05 -2.60
CA LYS A 415 -9.91 27.95 -2.09
C LYS A 415 -9.58 28.46 -0.69
N PHE A 416 -8.56 27.90 -0.03
CA PHE A 416 -7.99 28.44 1.20
C PHE A 416 -7.19 29.70 0.89
N LYS A 417 -7.73 30.87 1.27
CA LYS A 417 -6.92 32.07 1.45
C LYS A 417 -5.95 31.81 2.60
N ILE A 418 -4.71 31.44 2.28
CA ILE A 418 -3.62 31.46 3.26
C ILE A 418 -3.32 32.93 3.57
N LYS A 419 -4.04 33.49 4.54
CA LYS A 419 -3.64 34.74 5.17
C LYS A 419 -2.42 34.40 6.01
N LYS A 420 -1.26 34.91 5.59
CA LYS A 420 -0.01 34.80 6.36
C LYS A 420 -0.25 35.50 7.70
N MET A 421 -0.60 34.76 8.74
CA MET A 421 -0.49 35.26 10.10
C MET A 421 0.99 35.22 10.44
N ASN A 422 1.63 36.37 10.30
CA ASN A 422 2.77 36.67 11.14
C ASN A 422 2.28 36.54 12.59
N SER A 423 3.11 35.93 13.44
CA SER A 423 2.91 35.65 14.87
C SER A 423 2.01 34.46 15.24
N TRP A 424 2.68 33.48 15.86
CA TRP A 424 2.28 32.62 16.97
C TRP A 424 0.89 32.85 17.57
N CYS A 425 0.16 31.76 17.80
CA CYS A 425 -0.55 31.53 19.06
C CYS A 425 -0.81 30.03 19.25
N ALA A 426 -0.24 29.49 20.31
CA ALA A 426 -0.79 28.33 21.00
C ALA A 426 -1.98 28.80 21.84
N VAL A 427 -3.00 27.96 21.99
CA VAL A 427 -3.78 27.87 23.23
C VAL A 427 -3.72 26.43 23.68
#